data_AF-A0A6U9ZHL1-F1
#
_entry.id   AF-A0A6U9ZHL1-F1
#
_cell.length_a   1.000
_cell.length_b   1.000
_cell.length_c   1.000
_cell.angle_alpha   90.00
_cell.angle_beta   90.00
_cell.angle_gamma   90.00
#
_symmetry.space_group_name_H-M   'P 1'
#
loop_
_entity.id
_entity.type
_entity.pdbx_description
1 polymer ?
#
loop_
_entity_poly.entity_id
_entity_poly.type
_entity_poly.pdbx_seq_one_letter_code
_entity_poly.pdbx_strand_id
1 'polypeptide(L)'
;MMHAINDIASSGNVESIYAVTIYFLNYAASYPDAKVIYQASDMILIVDSDATYSVHPKAQSRVGRYLYLENKEQTQFNGPALVLAKIIKNVMTSAAKAEVGALYMNAQEVLAVRQCLIELGHPQPATL
;
A
#
# COMPACT_ATOMS: atom_id res chain seq x y z
N MET A 1 0.47 -7.49 11.29
CA MET A 1 1.25 -8.48 10.52
C MET A 1 2.75 -8.21 10.54
N MET A 2 3.20 -6.95 10.39
CA MET A 2 4.62 -6.61 10.33
C MET A 2 5.45 -7.07 11.55
N HIS A 3 4.89 -6.96 12.77
CA HIS A 3 5.56 -7.44 14.00
C HIS A 3 5.87 -8.94 13.97
N ALA A 4 4.89 -9.78 13.63
CA ALA A 4 5.08 -11.23 13.56
C ALA A 4 6.14 -11.63 12.53
N ILE A 5 6.19 -10.95 11.38
CA ILE A 5 7.21 -11.19 10.35
C ILE A 5 8.60 -10.84 10.89
N ASN A 6 8.73 -9.74 11.63
CA ASN A 6 9.99 -9.32 12.23
C ASN A 6 10.49 -10.31 13.30
N ASP A 7 9.59 -10.84 14.12
CA ASP A 7 9.91 -11.85 15.13
C ASP A 7 10.40 -13.15 14.49
N ILE A 8 9.72 -13.59 13.41
CA ILE A 8 10.12 -14.77 12.65
C ILE A 8 11.52 -14.56 12.06
N ALA A 9 11.75 -13.44 11.37
CA ALA A 9 13.02 -13.15 10.70
C ALA A 9 14.20 -13.02 11.67
N SER A 10 13.97 -12.59 12.91
CA SER A 10 15.02 -12.36 13.91
C SER A 10 15.30 -13.56 14.83
N SER A 11 14.56 -14.67 14.70
CA SER A 11 14.64 -15.82 15.60
C SER A 11 15.93 -16.66 15.53
N GLY A 12 16.78 -16.47 14.51
CA GLY A 12 18.14 -17.02 14.42
C GLY A 12 18.29 -18.52 14.11
N ASN A 13 17.22 -19.32 14.16
CA ASN A 13 17.23 -20.75 13.81
C ASN A 13 16.55 -21.00 12.45
N VAL A 14 17.35 -21.27 11.42
CA VAL A 14 16.92 -21.35 10.01
C VAL A 14 15.83 -22.41 9.76
N GLU A 15 15.94 -23.60 10.33
CA GLU A 15 14.95 -24.67 10.13
C GLU A 15 13.61 -24.31 10.78
N SER A 16 13.65 -23.69 11.96
CA SER A 16 12.45 -23.18 12.62
C SER A 16 11.82 -21.99 11.88
N ILE A 17 12.63 -21.09 11.29
CA ILE A 17 12.15 -19.95 10.52
C ILE A 17 11.31 -20.41 9.33
N TYR A 18 11.78 -21.42 8.60
CA TYR A 18 11.03 -21.95 7.45
C TYR A 18 9.67 -22.50 7.88
N ALA A 19 9.64 -23.37 8.89
CA ALA A 19 8.40 -23.96 9.38
C ALA A 19 7.41 -22.90 9.90
N VAL A 20 7.88 -21.93 10.69
CA VAL A 20 7.05 -20.86 11.24
C VAL A 20 6.58 -19.90 10.14
N THR A 21 7.42 -19.62 9.14
CA THR A 21 7.03 -18.82 7.96
C THR A 21 5.90 -19.50 7.20
N ILE A 22 6.02 -20.80 6.89
CA ILE A 22 4.97 -21.55 6.21
C ILE A 22 3.68 -21.56 7.03
N TYR A 23 3.78 -21.79 8.34
CA TYR A 23 2.62 -21.72 9.24
C TYR A 23 1.94 -20.34 9.19
N PHE A 24 2.72 -19.26 9.30
CA PHE A 24 2.20 -17.89 9.25
C PHE A 24 1.53 -17.58 7.90
N LEU A 25 2.14 -17.97 6.78
CA LEU A 25 1.56 -17.75 5.45
C LEU A 25 0.27 -18.54 5.25
N ASN A 26 0.22 -19.80 5.71
CA ASN A 26 -1.01 -20.60 5.67
C ASN A 26 -2.10 -19.96 6.52
N TYR A 27 -1.78 -19.52 7.75
CA TYR A 27 -2.71 -18.80 8.60
C TYR A 27 -3.23 -17.52 7.92
N ALA A 28 -2.35 -16.68 7.37
CA ALA A 28 -2.75 -15.46 6.69
C ALA A 28 -3.63 -15.73 5.45
N ALA A 29 -3.41 -16.83 4.74
CA ALA A 29 -4.17 -17.20 3.56
C ALA A 29 -5.53 -17.85 3.86
N SER A 30 -5.66 -18.56 4.99
CA SER A 30 -6.85 -19.36 5.30
C SER A 30 -7.62 -18.92 6.54
N TYR A 31 -7.24 -17.82 7.20
CA TYR A 31 -7.95 -17.34 8.39
C TYR A 31 -9.40 -16.94 8.01
N PRO A 32 -10.42 -17.62 8.57
CA PRO A 32 -11.80 -17.51 8.07
C PRO A 32 -12.44 -16.14 8.31
N ASP A 33 -11.93 -15.38 9.27
CA ASP A 33 -12.48 -14.08 9.65
C ASP A 33 -11.72 -12.90 9.03
N ALA A 34 -10.63 -13.15 8.28
CA ALA A 34 -9.93 -12.11 7.54
C ALA A 34 -10.82 -11.62 6.38
N LYS A 35 -11.38 -10.42 6.51
CA LYS A 35 -12.24 -9.80 5.51
C LYS A 35 -11.77 -8.39 5.20
N VAL A 36 -11.95 -7.98 3.95
CA VAL A 36 -11.85 -6.56 3.58
C VAL A 36 -13.10 -5.87 4.12
N ILE A 37 -12.91 -4.85 4.94
CA ILE A 37 -13.98 -4.15 5.63
C ILE A 37 -14.12 -2.76 5.02
N TYR A 38 -15.36 -2.37 4.71
CA TYR A 38 -15.72 -1.02 4.32
C TYR A 38 -16.75 -0.51 5.32
N GLN A 39 -16.45 0.60 5.96
CA GLN A 39 -17.30 1.31 6.90
C GLN A 39 -17.66 2.67 6.29
N ALA A 40 -18.86 3.14 6.62
CA ALA A 40 -19.25 4.50 6.27
C ALA A 40 -18.29 5.50 6.91
N SER A 41 -17.81 6.45 6.11
CA SER A 41 -16.85 7.47 6.51
C SER A 41 -17.20 8.82 5.86
N ASP A 42 -16.44 9.87 6.18
CA ASP A 42 -16.56 11.18 5.52
C ASP A 42 -16.07 11.19 4.06
N MET A 43 -15.63 10.03 3.54
CA MET A 43 -15.12 9.85 2.18
C MET A 43 -13.87 10.71 1.90
N ILE A 44 -12.98 10.85 2.90
CA ILE A 44 -11.70 11.53 2.75
C ILE A 44 -10.72 10.61 2.04
N LEU A 45 -10.16 11.08 0.93
CA LEU A 45 -9.22 10.32 0.11
C LEU A 45 -7.86 10.20 0.81
N ILE A 46 -7.46 8.96 1.09
CA ILE A 46 -6.13 8.62 1.60
C ILE A 46 -5.38 7.77 0.59
N VAL A 47 -4.07 8.01 0.48
CA VAL A 47 -3.20 7.34 -0.48
C VAL A 47 -1.88 6.99 0.21
N ASP A 48 -1.70 5.73 0.52
CA ASP A 48 -0.40 5.20 0.91
C ASP A 48 0.35 4.81 -0.36
N SER A 49 1.52 5.42 -0.57
CA SER A 49 2.36 5.23 -1.75
C SER A 49 3.75 4.83 -1.30
N ASP A 50 4.38 3.92 -2.03
CA ASP A 50 5.75 3.48 -1.77
C ASP A 50 6.43 3.03 -3.06
N ALA A 51 7.76 3.08 -3.10
CA ALA A 51 8.55 2.58 -4.21
C ALA A 51 9.68 1.66 -3.74
N THR A 52 9.73 0.47 -4.33
CA THR A 52 10.84 -0.45 -4.08
C THR A 52 11.91 -0.30 -5.15
N TYR A 53 13.09 0.15 -4.73
CA TYR A 53 14.21 0.45 -5.62
C TYR A 53 14.96 -0.79 -6.10
N SER A 54 15.22 -0.88 -7.41
CA SER A 54 16.12 -1.88 -8.02
C SER A 54 15.78 -3.34 -7.69
N VAL A 55 14.50 -3.66 -7.45
CA VAL A 55 14.02 -5.02 -7.12
C VAL A 55 13.49 -5.80 -8.32
N HIS A 56 13.62 -5.27 -9.53
CA HIS A 56 13.21 -5.92 -10.76
C HIS A 56 14.41 -6.06 -11.72
N PRO A 57 14.49 -7.11 -12.56
CA PRO A 57 15.54 -7.24 -13.56
C PRO A 57 15.81 -5.96 -14.35
N LYS A 58 17.06 -5.78 -14.80
CA LYS A 58 17.54 -4.57 -15.48
C LYS A 58 17.52 -3.32 -14.58
N ALA A 59 17.73 -3.50 -13.28
CA ALA A 59 17.75 -2.43 -12.25
C ALA A 59 16.46 -1.59 -12.20
N GLN A 60 15.33 -2.18 -12.61
CA GLN A 60 14.04 -1.50 -12.58
C GLN A 60 13.48 -1.48 -11.16
N SER A 61 12.69 -0.44 -10.88
CA SER A 61 12.01 -0.25 -9.61
C SER A 61 10.54 -0.64 -9.72
N ARG A 62 9.86 -0.84 -8.60
CA ARG A 62 8.41 -1.10 -8.54
C ARG A 62 7.72 0.04 -7.77
N VAL A 63 6.49 0.35 -8.16
CA VAL A 63 5.60 1.26 -7.44
C VAL A 63 4.46 0.47 -6.82
N GLY A 64 4.16 0.80 -5.57
CA GLY A 64 2.98 0.37 -4.82
C GLY A 64 2.06 1.56 -4.50
N ARG A 65 0.75 1.30 -4.45
CA ARG A 65 -0.23 2.23 -3.88
C ARG A 65 -1.38 1.48 -3.22
N TYR A 66 -1.82 1.98 -2.08
CA TYR A 66 -3.08 1.62 -1.43
C TYR A 66 -3.94 2.89 -1.28
N LEU A 67 -4.97 3.00 -2.12
CA LEU A 67 -5.89 4.15 -2.13
C LEU A 67 -7.21 3.73 -1.50
N TYR A 68 -7.63 4.44 -0.47
CA TYR A 68 -8.83 4.14 0.30
C TYR A 68 -9.50 5.42 0.81
N LEU A 69 -10.70 5.27 1.40
CA LEU A 69 -11.50 6.39 1.87
C LEU A 69 -11.72 6.29 3.38
N GLU A 70 -11.47 7.36 4.11
CA GLU A 70 -11.45 7.38 5.58
C GLU A 70 -12.31 8.52 6.12
N ASN A 71 -12.49 8.57 7.44
CA ASN A 71 -13.09 9.70 8.14
C ASN A 71 -12.08 10.84 8.34
N LYS A 72 -12.57 12.02 8.70
CA LYS A 72 -11.71 13.20 8.89
C LYS A 72 -10.69 13.03 10.00
N GLU A 73 -11.02 12.25 11.03
CA GLU A 73 -10.15 12.01 12.18
C GLU A 73 -9.05 10.97 11.92
N GLN A 74 -9.06 10.32 10.75
CA GLN A 74 -8.12 9.25 10.39
C GLN A 74 -8.07 8.13 11.44
N THR A 75 -9.24 7.64 11.84
CA THR A 75 -9.40 6.55 12.81
C THR A 75 -9.93 5.26 12.20
N GLN A 76 -10.23 5.25 10.89
CA GLN A 76 -10.84 4.14 10.17
C GLN A 76 -9.99 3.69 8.99
N PHE A 77 -9.37 2.51 9.10
CA PHE A 77 -8.67 1.92 7.96
C PHE A 77 -9.62 1.07 7.10
N ASN A 78 -10.25 1.72 6.11
CA ASN A 78 -11.11 1.05 5.14
C ASN A 78 -10.29 0.25 4.12
N GLY A 79 -10.95 -0.77 3.56
CA GLY A 79 -10.42 -1.52 2.42
C GLY A 79 -10.05 -0.62 1.24
N PRO A 80 -9.16 -1.07 0.33
CA PRO A 80 -8.73 -0.25 -0.77
C PRO A 80 -9.86 -0.10 -1.78
N ALA A 81 -10.05 1.11 -2.27
CA ALA A 81 -10.85 1.36 -3.47
C ALA A 81 -10.01 1.07 -4.73
N LEU A 82 -8.72 1.41 -4.70
CA LEU A 82 -7.78 1.17 -5.80
C LEU A 82 -6.42 0.75 -5.26
N VAL A 83 -5.83 -0.27 -5.88
CA VAL A 83 -4.47 -0.74 -5.59
C VAL A 83 -3.61 -0.60 -6.85
N LEU A 84 -2.39 -0.10 -6.70
CA LEU A 84 -1.39 -0.08 -7.77
C LEU A 84 -0.23 -0.98 -7.40
N ALA A 85 0.16 -1.86 -8.31
CA ALA A 85 1.41 -2.61 -8.23
C ALA A 85 1.98 -2.71 -9.65
N LYS A 86 2.95 -1.86 -9.99
CA LYS A 86 3.51 -1.79 -11.35
C LYS A 86 5.03 -1.68 -11.34
N ILE A 87 5.65 -2.08 -12.44
CA ILE A 87 7.06 -1.81 -12.71
C ILE A 87 7.19 -0.38 -13.20
N ILE A 88 8.13 0.37 -12.64
CA ILE A 88 8.52 1.68 -13.14
C ILE A 88 9.40 1.44 -14.37
N LYS A 89 8.92 1.85 -15.56
CA LYS A 89 9.59 1.56 -16.84
C LYS A 89 11.00 2.14 -16.93
N ASN A 90 11.19 3.32 -16.35
CA ASN A 90 12.46 4.01 -16.32
C ASN A 90 13.35 3.43 -15.21
N VAL A 91 14.63 3.25 -15.50
CA VAL A 91 15.63 2.89 -14.51
C VAL A 91 15.92 4.10 -13.64
N MET A 92 15.62 3.98 -12.35
CA MET A 92 15.86 5.04 -11.37
C MET A 92 17.30 4.98 -10.90
N THR A 93 17.91 6.12 -10.60
CA THR A 93 19.31 6.18 -10.15
C THR A 93 19.45 6.10 -8.63
N SER A 94 18.34 6.09 -7.89
CA SER A 94 18.31 5.99 -6.43
C SER A 94 16.91 5.62 -5.93
N ALA A 95 16.82 5.19 -4.68
CA ALA A 95 15.54 4.97 -4.01
C ALA A 95 14.70 6.25 -3.93
N ALA A 96 15.30 7.39 -3.59
CA ALA A 96 14.59 8.67 -3.57
C ALA A 96 13.96 9.02 -4.94
N LYS A 97 14.64 8.72 -6.06
CA LYS A 97 14.05 8.92 -7.39
C LYS A 97 12.95 7.91 -7.71
N ALA A 98 13.05 6.68 -7.20
CA ALA A 98 11.97 5.72 -7.30
C ALA A 98 10.73 6.20 -6.54
N GLU A 99 10.88 6.74 -5.34
CA GLU A 99 9.79 7.34 -4.56
C GLU A 99 9.12 8.50 -5.31
N VAL A 100 9.92 9.42 -5.86
CA VAL A 100 9.37 10.54 -6.66
C VAL A 100 8.65 10.03 -7.91
N GLY A 101 9.19 9.00 -8.58
CA GLY A 101 8.55 8.36 -9.72
C GLY A 101 7.22 7.70 -9.37
N ALA A 102 7.17 6.99 -8.23
CA ALA A 102 5.95 6.40 -7.70
C ALA A 102 4.90 7.47 -7.36
N LEU A 103 5.32 8.52 -6.65
CA LEU A 103 4.45 9.65 -6.30
C LEU A 103 3.85 10.29 -7.55
N TYR A 104 4.66 10.53 -8.59
CA TYR A 104 4.19 11.06 -9.86
C TYR A 104 3.14 10.15 -10.50
N MET A 105 3.43 8.85 -10.63
CA MET A 105 2.48 7.87 -11.21
C MET A 105 1.17 7.81 -10.42
N ASN A 106 1.26 7.85 -9.08
CA ASN A 106 0.10 7.80 -8.21
C ASN A 106 -0.74 9.09 -8.29
N ALA A 107 -0.10 10.25 -8.30
CA ALA A 107 -0.76 11.55 -8.38
C ALA A 107 -1.64 11.70 -9.63
N GLN A 108 -1.21 11.16 -10.78
CA GLN A 108 -1.97 11.22 -12.03
C GLN A 108 -3.38 10.63 -11.90
N GLU A 109 -3.53 9.51 -11.20
CA GLU A 109 -4.84 8.88 -10.98
C GLU A 109 -5.56 9.48 -9.76
N VAL A 110 -4.83 9.82 -8.70
CA VAL A 110 -5.38 10.38 -7.46
C VAL A 110 -6.09 11.72 -7.70
N LEU A 111 -5.57 12.56 -8.59
CA LEU A 111 -6.20 13.83 -8.93
C LEU A 111 -7.60 13.65 -9.52
N ALA A 112 -7.78 12.66 -10.41
CA ALA A 112 -9.08 12.36 -11.00
C ALA A 112 -10.06 11.82 -9.95
N VAL A 113 -9.61 10.93 -9.06
CA VAL A 113 -10.42 10.40 -7.97
C VAL A 113 -10.85 11.51 -7.00
N ARG A 114 -9.91 12.40 -6.64
CA ARG A 114 -10.18 13.56 -5.79
C ARG A 114 -11.25 14.46 -6.39
N GLN A 115 -11.14 14.77 -7.68
CA GLN A 115 -12.12 15.60 -8.38
C GLN A 115 -13.50 14.94 -8.43
N CYS A 116 -13.55 13.63 -8.71
CA CYS A 116 -14.79 12.84 -8.67
C CYS A 116 -15.47 12.91 -7.29
N LEU A 117 -14.71 12.77 -6.20
CA LEU A 117 -15.26 12.88 -4.84
C LEU A 117 -15.87 14.27 -4.57
N ILE A 118 -15.19 15.34 -5.01
CA ILE A 118 -15.70 16.72 -4.88
C ILE A 118 -17.01 16.88 -5.66
N GLU A 119 -17.07 16.38 -6.89
CA GLU A 119 -18.27 16.43 -7.73
C GLU A 119 -19.45 15.62 -7.17
N LEU A 120 -19.16 14.53 -6.45
CA LEU A 120 -20.14 13.72 -5.73
C LEU A 120 -20.58 14.35 -4.39
N GLY A 121 -20.08 15.53 -4.02
CA GLY A 121 -20.45 16.23 -2.79
C GLY A 121 -19.60 15.86 -1.57
N HIS A 122 -18.45 15.22 -1.76
CA HIS A 122 -17.51 14.86 -0.70
C HIS A 122 -16.26 15.77 -0.76
N PRO A 123 -16.28 16.95 -0.09
CA PRO A 123 -15.18 17.90 -0.14
C PRO A 123 -13.89 17.30 0.43
N GLN A 124 -12.77 17.57 -0.25
CA GLN A 124 -11.47 17.01 0.09
C GLN A 124 -10.56 18.08 0.74
N PRO A 125 -9.74 17.73 1.75
CA PRO A 125 -8.88 18.67 2.46
C PRO A 125 -7.79 19.23 1.54
N ALA A 126 -7.24 20.41 1.84
CA ALA A 126 -6.16 20.98 1.05
C ALA A 126 -4.96 20.02 0.94
N THR A 127 -4.33 19.96 -0.22
CA THR A 127 -3.06 19.25 -0.39
C THR A 127 -1.97 20.03 0.34
N LEU A 128 -1.21 19.34 1.20
CA LEU A 128 -0.03 19.90 1.88
C LEU A 128 1.13 20.11 0.90
#